data_AF-A0A845CX09-F1
#
_entry.id   AF-A0A845CX09-F1
#
_cell.length_a   1.000
_cell.length_b   1.000
_cell.length_c   1.000
_cell.angle_alpha   90.00
_cell.angle_beta   90.00
_cell.angle_gamma   90.00
#
_symmetry.space_group_name_H-M   'P 1'
#
loop_
_entity.id
_entity.type
_entity.pdbx_description
1 polymer ?
#
loop_
_entity_poly.entity_id
_entity_poly.type
_entity_poly.pdbx_seq_one_letter_code
_entity_poly.pdbx_strand_id
1 'polypeptide(L)'
;MTGSVRSRQRSDVSVFRLFRVTRQGPQPYTIHEEKLMRSLPAHLLVLAILVLSACVAQPAAVASPQDSTAAGTAGATAPPTENLQDGCVELYDPAIDYFPQKLSVAYASGFAVEYHNNYKIVTVTNPWQGAQESFRYVLVQCGTPAPQDVEGEVIEVPVSNIIAMSTTYLPTLEDLGLIDRLIGLDSYMWTTNPAVRARIESGEIAEIGGGAAVNVELTLDLDPALVMTYGTGFSDFDTHPVLLEAGIPVALNGDFVEQSPLGRAEWMKFIAIFFNREADAATQFDIVATEYNAVAELTATLTERPSVLIGSVYNGTWYVSGGGSYMAKLLADAGAAYLWSGEGDVGALPLDFESVYAVAADAEFWLNPDNSFWLTVDDVLESDPRYGDFAPLKQGQLFNNNARVNENGGNAYYEEGAAHPEKVLKDLVKILHPHLLPEHELRFYQQVQ
;
A
#
# COMPACT_ATOMS: atom_id res chain seq x y z
N MET A 1 -60.91 -45.31 -38.91
CA MET A 1 -60.21 -46.02 -37.81
C MET A 1 -59.75 -44.91 -36.84
N THR A 2 -60.49 -44.66 -35.76
CA THR A 2 -60.18 -45.10 -34.36
C THR A 2 -58.88 -44.47 -33.83
N GLY A 3 -58.77 -43.69 -32.74
CA GLY A 3 -59.67 -43.15 -31.69
C GLY A 3 -58.81 -42.42 -30.61
N SER A 4 -59.26 -41.93 -29.45
CA SER A 4 -60.61 -41.67 -28.91
C SER A 4 -60.54 -40.95 -27.53
N VAL A 5 -61.17 -39.77 -27.37
CA VAL A 5 -61.82 -39.21 -26.13
C VAL A 5 -61.07 -39.25 -24.77
N ARG A 6 -60.84 -38.08 -24.11
CA ARG A 6 -61.62 -37.61 -22.91
C ARG A 6 -61.21 -36.22 -22.37
N SER A 7 -62.01 -35.70 -21.43
CA SER A 7 -62.04 -34.34 -20.87
C SER A 7 -61.65 -34.24 -19.39
N ARG A 8 -61.24 -33.04 -18.95
CA ARG A 8 -61.57 -32.29 -17.68
C ARG A 8 -60.53 -31.16 -17.51
N GLN A 9 -60.86 -29.89 -17.31
CA GLN A 9 -61.65 -29.19 -16.27
C GLN A 9 -60.82 -28.81 -15.03
N ARG A 10 -60.54 -27.49 -14.92
CA ARG A 10 -60.19 -26.65 -13.76
C ARG A 10 -59.33 -27.20 -12.62
N SER A 11 -58.26 -26.49 -12.35
CA SER A 11 -57.82 -26.14 -10.99
C SER A 11 -57.28 -24.71 -11.00
N ASP A 12 -57.90 -23.82 -10.22
CA ASP A 12 -57.29 -22.56 -9.79
C ASP A 12 -56.08 -22.85 -8.89
N VAL A 13 -55.10 -21.94 -8.83
CA VAL A 13 -54.51 -21.36 -7.60
C VAL A 13 -53.31 -20.45 -7.96
N SER A 14 -53.47 -19.19 -7.58
CA SER A 14 -52.47 -18.17 -7.21
C SER A 14 -50.97 -18.41 -7.45
N VAL A 15 -50.33 -17.53 -8.24
CA VAL A 15 -48.94 -17.08 -7.99
C VAL A 15 -48.89 -15.54 -8.10
N PHE A 16 -48.03 -14.94 -7.28
CA PHE A 16 -47.95 -13.50 -6.99
C PHE A 16 -47.55 -12.62 -8.20
N ARG A 17 -48.02 -11.37 -8.19
CA ARG A 17 -47.39 -10.27 -8.95
C ARG A 17 -46.01 -9.99 -8.35
N LEU A 18 -44.95 -10.11 -9.15
CA LEU A 18 -43.67 -9.47 -8.84
C LEU A 18 -43.72 -7.99 -9.25
N PHE A 19 -43.24 -7.11 -8.37
CA PHE A 19 -43.09 -5.69 -8.66
C PHE A 19 -41.91 -5.47 -9.62
N ARG A 20 -42.13 -4.71 -10.70
CA ARG A 20 -41.03 -4.04 -11.41
C ARG A 20 -40.57 -2.85 -10.57
N VAL A 21 -39.37 -2.93 -10.01
CA VAL A 21 -38.68 -1.76 -9.46
C VAL A 21 -37.76 -1.22 -10.55
N THR A 22 -38.17 -0.11 -11.17
CA THR A 22 -37.29 0.68 -12.04
C THR A 22 -36.34 1.50 -11.17
N ARG A 23 -35.06 1.13 -11.12
CA ARG A 23 -34.02 2.00 -10.52
C ARG A 23 -33.79 3.20 -11.44
N GLN A 24 -34.09 4.40 -10.96
CA GLN A 24 -33.56 5.64 -11.55
C GLN A 24 -32.18 5.89 -10.96
N GLY A 25 -31.20 6.24 -11.79
CA GLY A 25 -29.88 6.67 -11.34
C GLY A 25 -29.91 8.06 -10.71
N PRO A 26 -28.92 8.42 -9.86
CA PRO A 26 -28.86 9.72 -9.22
C PRO A 26 -28.52 10.83 -10.24
N GLN A 27 -29.21 11.96 -10.12
CA GLN A 27 -28.86 13.22 -10.80
C GLN A 27 -27.94 14.06 -9.88
N PRO A 28 -27.05 14.90 -10.43
CA PRO A 28 -26.04 15.62 -9.66
C PRO A 28 -26.65 16.74 -8.79
N TYR A 29 -26.13 16.88 -7.57
CA TYR A 29 -26.49 17.98 -6.67
C TYR A 29 -25.76 19.27 -7.06
N THR A 30 -26.52 20.35 -7.22
CA THR A 30 -26.01 21.72 -7.28
C THR A 30 -26.09 22.37 -5.90
N ILE A 31 -24.96 22.87 -5.40
CA ILE A 31 -24.89 23.58 -4.11
C ILE A 31 -25.26 25.06 -4.35
N HIS A 32 -26.27 25.54 -3.63
CA HIS A 32 -26.55 26.98 -3.51
C HIS A 32 -25.70 27.58 -2.37
N GLU A 33 -24.93 28.63 -2.68
CA GLU A 33 -24.36 29.50 -1.64
C GLU A 33 -25.46 30.25 -0.89
N GLU A 34 -25.48 30.18 0.44
CA GLU A 34 -26.09 31.22 1.27
C GLU A 34 -25.14 31.66 2.40
N LYS A 35 -24.82 32.96 2.39
CA LYS A 35 -24.11 33.64 3.47
C LYS A 35 -25.09 33.95 4.61
N LEU A 36 -24.70 33.66 5.85
CA LEU A 36 -25.21 34.45 6.98
C LEU A 36 -24.14 34.68 8.06
N MET A 37 -24.15 35.88 8.64
CA MET A 37 -23.12 36.40 9.52
C MET A 37 -23.70 36.75 10.90
N ARG A 38 -22.92 36.47 11.96
CA ARG A 38 -22.95 37.13 13.29
C ARG A 38 -24.22 37.03 14.17
N SER A 39 -24.06 36.49 15.39
CA SER A 39 -24.07 37.31 16.63
C SER A 39 -23.78 36.51 17.91
N LEU A 40 -22.88 37.00 18.77
CA LEU A 40 -22.78 36.65 20.20
C LEU A 40 -23.79 37.48 21.03
N PRO A 41 -24.17 37.02 22.24
CA PRO A 41 -23.65 37.68 23.46
C PRO A 41 -23.32 36.72 24.63
N ALA A 42 -22.90 37.27 25.77
CA ALA A 42 -22.12 36.61 26.83
C ALA A 42 -22.85 36.40 28.19
N HIS A 43 -22.09 35.80 29.14
CA HIS A 43 -22.32 35.64 30.59
C HIS A 43 -23.21 34.43 30.99
N LEU A 44 -22.85 33.60 31.99
CA LEU A 44 -22.51 33.98 33.38
C LEU A 44 -21.56 32.99 34.11
N LEU A 45 -21.20 33.35 35.34
CA LEU A 45 -20.14 32.75 36.20
C LEU A 45 -20.73 32.13 37.49
N VAL A 46 -20.33 30.91 37.89
CA VAL A 46 -20.47 30.38 39.28
C VAL A 46 -19.28 29.47 39.63
N LEU A 47 -18.89 29.48 40.92
CA LEU A 47 -17.67 28.92 41.49
C LEU A 47 -17.98 28.15 42.81
N ALA A 48 -17.46 26.92 42.99
CA ALA A 48 -17.32 26.20 44.28
C ALA A 48 -16.41 24.97 44.06
N ILE A 49 -15.29 24.64 44.73
CA ILE A 49 -14.65 24.92 46.04
C ILE A 49 -14.99 23.94 47.19
N LEU A 50 -14.02 23.03 47.48
CA LEU A 50 -13.70 22.30 48.72
C LEU A 50 -14.74 21.25 49.24
N VAL A 51 -14.42 20.21 50.05
CA VAL A 51 -13.34 19.98 51.04
C VAL A 51 -12.81 18.52 51.02
N LEU A 52 -11.58 18.32 51.54
CA LEU A 52 -10.83 17.09 51.77
C LEU A 52 -11.47 15.99 52.66
N SER A 53 -10.98 14.76 52.52
CA SER A 53 -10.44 13.94 53.63
C SER A 53 -9.61 12.77 53.05
N ALA A 54 -8.28 12.71 53.12
CA ALA A 54 -7.38 12.60 54.29
C ALA A 54 -7.43 11.24 55.02
N CYS A 55 -6.59 10.30 54.58
CA CYS A 55 -6.11 9.16 55.38
C CYS A 55 -4.58 9.07 55.23
N VAL A 56 -3.85 9.60 56.22
CA VAL A 56 -2.40 9.42 56.36
C VAL A 56 -2.15 8.26 57.31
N ALA A 57 -1.41 7.24 56.86
CA ALA A 57 -0.82 6.23 57.72
C ALA A 57 0.68 6.55 57.92
N GLN A 58 1.15 6.48 59.16
CA GLN A 58 2.54 6.83 59.51
C GLN A 58 3.54 5.69 59.18
N PRO A 59 4.82 6.03 58.95
CA PRO A 59 5.84 5.07 58.51
C PRO A 59 6.38 4.20 59.66
N ALA A 60 6.78 2.97 59.31
CA ALA A 60 7.44 2.05 60.23
C ALA A 60 8.96 2.28 60.30
N ALA A 61 9.48 2.27 61.53
CA ALA A 61 10.86 2.16 61.99
C ALA A 61 12.03 2.27 60.99
N VAL A 62 12.90 3.25 61.25
CA VAL A 62 14.28 3.32 60.74
C VAL A 62 15.10 2.11 61.22
N ALA A 63 15.79 1.45 60.31
CA ALA A 63 16.88 0.52 60.62
C ALA A 63 18.08 0.81 59.69
N SER A 64 19.26 1.02 60.28
CA SER A 64 20.56 1.10 59.62
C SER A 64 21.64 0.88 60.69
N PRO A 65 22.87 0.45 60.36
CA PRO A 65 23.38 0.04 59.05
C PRO A 65 23.83 -1.43 59.02
N GLN A 66 23.97 -1.99 57.81
CA GLN A 66 25.00 -3.00 57.56
C GLN A 66 25.78 -2.61 56.31
N ASP A 67 27.07 -2.33 56.50
CA ASP A 67 28.04 -2.36 55.42
C ASP A 67 28.11 -3.79 54.88
N SER A 68 27.51 -4.01 53.71
CA SER A 68 27.93 -5.07 52.81
C SER A 68 28.47 -4.41 51.56
N THR A 69 29.80 -4.34 51.46
CA THR A 69 30.52 -4.03 50.23
C THR A 69 30.39 -5.21 49.26
N ALA A 70 29.17 -5.48 48.80
CA ALA A 70 28.93 -6.22 47.59
C ALA A 70 29.23 -5.27 46.44
N ALA A 71 30.49 -5.28 45.98
CA ALA A 71 30.81 -4.84 44.64
C ALA A 71 30.11 -5.82 43.68
N GLY A 72 28.83 -5.58 43.43
CA GLY A 72 28.11 -6.20 42.34
C GLY A 72 28.85 -5.82 41.07
N THR A 73 29.59 -6.77 40.51
CA THR A 73 30.04 -6.69 39.14
C THR A 73 28.78 -6.55 38.30
N ALA A 74 28.47 -5.32 37.86
CA ALA A 74 27.48 -5.08 36.85
C ALA A 74 27.86 -6.01 35.68
N GLY A 75 27.02 -7.01 35.43
CA GLY A 75 27.24 -7.91 34.32
C GLY A 75 27.13 -7.07 33.07
N ALA A 76 28.25 -6.81 32.41
CA ALA A 76 28.25 -6.15 31.12
C ALA A 76 27.37 -6.99 30.19
N THR A 77 26.22 -6.45 29.79
CA THR A 77 25.32 -7.10 28.86
C THR A 77 26.11 -7.36 27.59
N ALA A 78 26.16 -8.62 27.15
CA ALA A 78 26.85 -8.93 25.90
C ALA A 78 26.17 -8.15 24.75
N PRO A 79 26.93 -7.54 23.82
CA PRO A 79 26.34 -6.89 22.66
C PRO A 79 25.42 -7.87 21.92
N PRO A 80 24.25 -7.43 21.43
CA PRO A 80 23.36 -8.29 20.69
C PRO A 80 24.02 -8.72 19.37
N THR A 81 23.67 -9.92 18.89
CA THR A 81 24.09 -10.43 17.58
C THR A 81 23.05 -10.23 16.49
N GLU A 82 21.82 -9.92 16.89
CA GLU A 82 20.64 -9.70 16.05
C GLU A 82 19.89 -8.48 16.58
N ASN A 83 19.12 -7.79 15.73
CA ASN A 83 18.37 -6.62 16.18
C ASN A 83 17.22 -7.06 17.12
N LEU A 84 16.87 -6.26 18.13
CA LEU A 84 15.85 -6.64 19.10
C LEU A 84 14.44 -6.53 18.49
N GLN A 85 13.85 -7.65 18.08
CA GLN A 85 12.54 -7.68 17.37
C GLN A 85 11.33 -7.64 18.31
N ASP A 86 11.49 -8.05 19.58
CA ASP A 86 10.44 -8.04 20.60
C ASP A 86 11.00 -7.57 21.94
N GLY A 87 10.21 -6.77 22.67
CA GLY A 87 10.61 -6.20 23.97
C GLY A 87 11.60 -5.03 23.85
N CYS A 88 12.09 -4.55 25.00
CA CYS A 88 12.92 -3.36 25.11
C CYS A 88 14.21 -3.63 25.89
N VAL A 89 15.18 -2.73 25.72
CA VAL A 89 16.47 -2.78 26.41
C VAL A 89 16.27 -2.50 27.91
N GLU A 90 16.51 -3.50 28.75
CA GLU A 90 16.42 -3.35 30.22
C GLU A 90 17.63 -2.61 30.83
N LEU A 91 18.82 -2.79 30.23
CA LEU A 91 20.08 -2.23 30.70
C LEU A 91 20.81 -1.57 29.52
N TYR A 92 20.73 -0.24 29.47
CA TYR A 92 21.37 0.58 28.45
C TYR A 92 22.86 0.78 28.71
N ASP A 93 23.69 0.50 27.70
CA ASP A 93 25.10 0.88 27.63
C ASP A 93 25.34 1.67 26.34
N PRO A 94 25.78 2.95 26.39
CA PRO A 94 26.02 3.77 25.20
C PRO A 94 27.13 3.24 24.28
N ALA A 95 27.95 2.29 24.72
CA ALA A 95 29.00 1.67 23.90
C ALA A 95 28.51 0.47 23.07
N ILE A 96 27.28 -0.02 23.30
CA ILE A 96 26.72 -1.17 22.58
C ILE A 96 26.02 -0.70 21.29
N ASP A 97 26.29 -1.40 20.19
CA ASP A 97 25.50 -1.31 18.97
C ASP A 97 24.28 -2.24 19.10
N TYR A 98 23.09 -1.66 19.25
CA TYR A 98 21.82 -2.36 19.36
C TYR A 98 21.22 -2.73 17.98
N PHE A 99 21.88 -2.32 16.89
CA PHE A 99 21.49 -2.68 15.51
C PHE A 99 22.63 -3.38 14.75
N PRO A 100 23.13 -4.54 15.23
CA PRO A 100 24.21 -5.28 14.58
C PRO A 100 23.87 -5.72 13.14
N GLN A 101 22.60 -5.91 12.80
CA GLN A 101 22.13 -6.22 11.46
C GLN A 101 21.67 -4.92 10.78
N LYS A 102 22.40 -4.49 9.75
CA LYS A 102 22.19 -3.19 9.08
C LYS A 102 21.82 -3.39 7.63
N LEU A 103 20.82 -2.64 7.16
CA LEU A 103 20.43 -2.63 5.75
C LEU A 103 21.34 -1.74 4.90
N SER A 104 21.49 -2.16 3.65
CA SER A 104 21.95 -1.33 2.53
C SER A 104 20.80 -1.20 1.53
N VAL A 105 20.62 0.01 1.01
CA VAL A 105 19.68 0.35 -0.06
C VAL A 105 20.47 0.43 -1.37
N ALA A 106 19.98 -0.20 -2.44
CA ALA A 106 20.75 -0.38 -3.69
C ALA A 106 19.95 -0.08 -4.97
N TYR A 107 18.62 -0.09 -4.91
CA TYR A 107 17.68 0.10 -6.01
C TYR A 107 16.69 1.24 -5.75
N ALA A 108 16.24 1.42 -4.51
CA ALA A 108 15.43 2.56 -4.10
C ALA A 108 16.28 3.84 -4.04
N SER A 109 15.64 4.97 -4.31
CA SER A 109 16.23 6.30 -4.40
C SER A 109 15.54 7.33 -3.51
N GLY A 110 14.31 7.05 -3.06
CA GLY A 110 13.47 7.94 -2.26
C GLY A 110 13.68 7.85 -0.74
N PHE A 111 14.53 6.95 -0.25
CA PHE A 111 14.91 6.92 1.17
C PHE A 111 16.36 6.47 1.41
N ALA A 112 16.89 6.83 2.58
CA ALA A 112 18.18 6.39 3.11
C ALA A 112 18.08 6.10 4.62
N VAL A 113 19.01 5.28 5.14
CA VAL A 113 19.11 4.98 6.58
C VAL A 113 20.54 5.11 7.09
N GLU A 114 20.71 5.79 8.22
CA GLU A 114 21.96 5.91 8.98
C GLU A 114 21.80 5.19 10.32
N TYR A 115 22.80 4.39 10.73
CA TYR A 115 22.75 3.60 11.96
C TYR A 115 23.70 4.16 13.02
N HIS A 116 23.17 4.40 14.22
CA HIS A 116 23.92 4.73 15.42
C HIS A 116 23.74 3.62 16.46
N ASN A 117 24.46 3.72 17.59
CA ASN A 117 24.48 2.69 18.61
C ASN A 117 23.08 2.30 19.12
N ASN A 118 22.21 3.27 19.43
CA ASN A 118 20.89 3.02 20.00
C ASN A 118 19.72 3.70 19.26
N TYR A 119 19.99 4.34 18.13
CA TYR A 119 18.95 4.87 17.24
C TYR A 119 19.37 4.78 15.77
N LYS A 120 18.40 4.88 14.87
CA LYS A 120 18.58 4.98 13.42
C LYS A 120 18.02 6.31 12.96
N ILE A 121 18.56 6.87 11.88
CA ILE A 121 17.98 8.02 11.19
C ILE A 121 17.52 7.54 9.82
N VAL A 122 16.21 7.55 9.57
CA VAL A 122 15.65 7.26 8.25
C VAL A 122 15.24 8.58 7.61
N THR A 123 15.77 8.86 6.43
CA THR A 123 15.44 10.09 5.67
C THR A 123 14.71 9.69 4.39
N VAL A 124 13.46 10.14 4.25
CA VAL A 124 12.69 10.04 3.01
C VAL A 124 12.93 11.31 2.20
N THR A 125 13.63 11.17 1.09
CA THR A 125 14.11 12.26 0.21
C THR A 125 13.12 12.62 -0.89
N ASN A 126 12.21 11.70 -1.24
CA ASN A 126 11.19 11.89 -2.27
C ASN A 126 9.84 11.32 -1.76
N PRO A 127 9.15 12.00 -0.84
CA PRO A 127 7.90 11.51 -0.24
C PRO A 127 6.71 11.50 -1.23
N TRP A 128 6.76 12.32 -2.29
CA TRP A 128 5.83 12.31 -3.43
C TRP A 128 6.43 13.02 -4.63
N GLN A 129 5.80 12.87 -5.79
CA GLN A 129 6.28 13.37 -7.08
C GLN A 129 6.50 14.90 -7.04
N GLY A 130 7.76 15.33 -7.13
CA GLY A 130 8.12 16.76 -7.15
C GLY A 130 8.19 17.45 -5.78
N ALA A 131 8.14 16.68 -4.68
CA ALA A 131 8.37 17.20 -3.33
C ALA A 131 9.67 18.02 -3.25
N GLN A 132 9.62 19.12 -2.49
CA GLN A 132 10.79 19.99 -2.22
C GLN A 132 11.30 19.84 -0.79
N GLU A 133 10.66 18.98 0.00
CA GLU A 133 10.94 18.72 1.40
C GLU A 133 11.22 17.23 1.60
N SER A 134 12.02 16.93 2.62
CA SER A 134 12.32 15.57 3.07
C SER A 134 11.81 15.34 4.47
N PHE A 135 11.42 14.12 4.76
CA PHE A 135 10.95 13.71 6.09
C PHE A 135 12.03 12.87 6.76
N ARG A 136 12.21 13.05 8.07
CA ARG A 136 13.30 12.44 8.83
C ARG A 136 12.76 11.83 10.10
N TYR A 137 13.04 10.55 10.30
CA TYR A 137 12.56 9.74 11.42
C TYR A 137 13.74 9.30 12.28
N VAL A 138 13.68 9.57 13.58
CA VAL A 138 14.67 9.17 14.57
C VAL A 138 14.12 7.94 15.28
N LEU A 139 14.54 6.77 14.83
CA LEU A 139 14.02 5.48 15.27
C LEU A 139 14.85 4.99 16.45
N VAL A 140 14.35 5.19 17.67
CA VAL A 140 15.08 4.95 18.93
C VAL A 140 14.80 3.54 19.42
N GLN A 141 15.83 2.76 19.76
CA GLN A 141 15.65 1.46 20.37
C GLN A 141 14.91 1.62 21.70
N CYS A 142 13.72 1.01 21.85
CA CYS A 142 12.92 1.18 23.06
C CYS A 142 13.68 0.70 24.31
N GLY A 143 13.54 1.43 25.41
CA GLY A 143 14.37 1.27 26.62
C GLY A 143 15.73 1.98 26.58
N THR A 144 16.03 2.74 25.52
CA THR A 144 17.26 3.57 25.41
C THR A 144 16.90 5.06 25.28
N PRO A 145 17.81 6.00 25.66
CA PRO A 145 17.51 7.42 25.57
C PRO A 145 17.51 7.94 24.13
N ALA A 146 16.47 8.70 23.78
CA ALA A 146 16.42 9.46 22.53
C ALA A 146 17.58 10.49 22.46
N PRO A 147 18.16 10.74 21.27
CA PRO A 147 19.21 11.75 21.10
C PRO A 147 18.64 13.17 21.26
N GLN A 148 19.40 14.05 21.92
CA GLN A 148 18.92 15.41 22.25
C GLN A 148 19.12 16.45 21.13
N ASP A 149 20.02 16.19 20.18
CA ASP A 149 20.45 17.15 19.13
C ASP A 149 20.23 16.60 17.70
N VAL A 150 19.20 15.75 17.50
CA VAL A 150 18.87 15.18 16.18
C VAL A 150 17.44 15.56 15.80
N GLU A 151 17.29 16.39 14.76
CA GLU A 151 15.99 16.79 14.22
C GLU A 151 15.32 15.64 13.44
N GLY A 152 14.05 15.37 13.75
CA GLY A 152 13.19 14.41 13.09
C GLY A 152 12.06 13.95 14.00
N GLU A 153 11.08 13.23 13.44
CA GLU A 153 10.01 12.61 14.21
C GLU A 153 10.55 11.41 15.00
N VAL A 154 10.36 11.39 16.33
CA VAL A 154 10.95 10.38 17.21
C VAL A 154 9.97 9.23 17.40
N ILE A 155 10.37 8.02 16.99
CA ILE A 155 9.54 6.82 17.05
C ILE A 155 10.33 5.73 17.77
N GLU A 156 9.75 5.07 18.77
CA GLU A 156 10.39 3.92 19.43
C GLU A 156 10.27 2.66 18.55
N VAL A 157 11.37 1.91 18.42
CA VAL A 157 11.45 0.66 17.67
C VAL A 157 11.92 -0.51 18.55
N PRO A 158 11.43 -1.74 18.34
CA PRO A 158 10.46 -2.15 17.32
C PRO A 158 9.04 -1.66 17.63
N VAL A 159 8.31 -1.17 16.62
CA VAL A 159 6.92 -0.73 16.79
C VAL A 159 6.01 -1.94 17.09
N SER A 160 5.12 -1.79 18.06
CA SER A 160 4.30 -2.88 18.60
C SER A 160 3.07 -3.21 17.75
N ASN A 161 2.58 -2.24 16.99
CA ASN A 161 1.43 -2.32 16.10
C ASN A 161 1.59 -1.29 14.94
N ILE A 162 0.74 -1.39 13.91
CA ILE A 162 0.75 -0.48 12.75
C ILE A 162 -0.66 -0.28 12.17
N ILE A 163 -0.94 0.94 11.71
CA ILE A 163 -2.03 1.23 10.75
C ILE A 163 -1.40 1.44 9.37
N ALA A 164 -1.88 0.73 8.36
CA ALA A 164 -1.37 0.81 6.99
C ALA A 164 -2.39 1.52 6.09
N MET A 165 -2.08 2.74 5.64
CA MET A 165 -2.99 3.53 4.80
C MET A 165 -2.88 3.25 3.29
N SER A 166 -2.15 2.21 2.89
CA SER A 166 -2.10 1.69 1.52
C SER A 166 -2.07 0.17 1.56
N THR A 167 -2.80 -0.46 0.63
CA THR A 167 -2.72 -1.91 0.43
C THR A 167 -1.33 -2.36 -0.03
N THR A 168 -0.53 -1.49 -0.67
CA THR A 168 0.83 -1.82 -1.14
C THR A 168 1.81 -2.18 -0.02
N TYR A 169 1.50 -1.83 1.24
CA TYR A 169 2.33 -2.17 2.40
C TYR A 169 2.05 -3.59 2.93
N LEU A 170 0.87 -4.14 2.62
CA LEU A 170 0.37 -5.40 3.19
C LEU A 170 1.18 -6.65 2.78
N PRO A 171 1.67 -6.81 1.53
CA PRO A 171 2.51 -7.95 1.18
C PRO A 171 3.81 -7.98 1.98
N THR A 172 4.43 -6.80 2.22
CA THR A 172 5.63 -6.73 3.08
C THR A 172 5.33 -7.15 4.52
N LEU A 173 4.18 -6.75 5.07
CA LEU A 173 3.77 -7.23 6.39
C LEU A 173 3.54 -8.76 6.40
N GLU A 174 3.07 -9.36 5.29
CA GLU A 174 2.93 -10.82 5.16
C GLU A 174 4.29 -11.53 5.01
N ASP A 175 5.17 -11.07 4.12
CA ASP A 175 6.50 -11.63 3.86
C ASP A 175 7.39 -11.63 5.12
N LEU A 176 7.24 -10.61 5.96
CA LEU A 176 7.95 -10.47 7.24
C LEU A 176 7.23 -11.16 8.40
N GLY A 177 6.01 -11.69 8.22
CA GLY A 177 5.22 -12.30 9.28
C GLY A 177 4.77 -11.32 10.37
N LEU A 178 4.46 -10.08 9.98
CA LEU A 178 4.02 -8.95 10.81
C LEU A 178 2.51 -8.64 10.67
N ILE A 179 1.73 -9.47 9.97
CA ILE A 179 0.28 -9.26 9.77
C ILE A 179 -0.48 -9.20 11.09
N ASP A 180 0.00 -9.85 12.16
CA ASP A 180 -0.54 -9.75 13.52
C ASP A 180 -0.41 -8.34 14.12
N ARG A 181 0.59 -7.57 13.70
CA ARG A 181 0.83 -6.18 14.16
C ARG A 181 -0.09 -5.16 13.51
N LEU A 182 -0.75 -5.51 12.40
CA LEU A 182 -1.71 -4.64 11.72
C LEU A 182 -2.97 -4.43 12.59
N ILE A 183 -3.33 -3.19 12.91
CA ILE A 183 -4.52 -2.85 13.72
C ILE A 183 -5.52 -1.96 12.97
N GLY A 184 -5.14 -1.40 11.82
CA GLY A 184 -6.05 -0.59 11.02
C GLY A 184 -5.62 -0.38 9.58
N LEU A 185 -6.58 0.04 8.75
CA LEU A 185 -6.43 0.42 7.34
C LEU A 185 -7.11 1.77 7.08
N ASP A 186 -6.77 2.42 5.96
CA ASP A 186 -7.57 3.52 5.41
C ASP A 186 -8.96 3.03 4.94
N SER A 187 -9.00 1.86 4.29
CA SER A 187 -10.19 1.29 3.65
C SER A 187 -10.11 -0.24 3.55
N TYR A 188 -11.17 -0.94 3.97
CA TYR A 188 -11.33 -2.38 3.76
C TYR A 188 -11.62 -2.76 2.29
N MET A 189 -12.04 -1.79 1.46
CA MET A 189 -12.58 -2.07 0.13
C MET A 189 -11.54 -2.69 -0.81
N TRP A 190 -10.29 -2.24 -0.73
CA TRP A 190 -9.30 -2.49 -1.78
C TRP A 190 -8.43 -3.73 -1.56
N THR A 191 -8.37 -4.27 -0.33
CA THR A 191 -7.45 -5.37 -0.03
C THR A 191 -7.93 -6.72 -0.58
N THR A 192 -6.99 -7.50 -1.12
CA THR A 192 -7.20 -8.88 -1.60
C THR A 192 -6.46 -9.92 -0.76
N ASN A 193 -5.64 -9.47 0.19
CA ASN A 193 -4.83 -10.31 1.07
C ASN A 193 -5.74 -11.18 1.98
N PRO A 194 -5.69 -12.53 1.87
CA PRO A 194 -6.59 -13.40 2.62
C PRO A 194 -6.42 -13.32 4.14
N ALA A 195 -5.19 -13.13 4.63
CA ALA A 195 -4.92 -13.02 6.06
C ALA A 195 -5.48 -11.71 6.63
N VAL A 196 -5.33 -10.60 5.91
CA VAL A 196 -5.91 -9.30 6.29
C VAL A 196 -7.44 -9.36 6.23
N ARG A 197 -8.03 -9.92 5.17
CA ARG A 197 -9.50 -10.09 5.05
C ARG A 197 -10.09 -10.89 6.21
N ALA A 198 -9.46 -11.98 6.62
CA ALA A 198 -9.90 -12.76 7.77
C ALA A 198 -9.90 -11.95 9.08
N ARG A 199 -8.92 -11.04 9.27
CA ARG A 199 -8.82 -10.18 10.46
C ARG A 199 -9.76 -8.96 10.42
N ILE A 200 -10.14 -8.49 9.23
CA ILE A 200 -11.26 -7.55 9.05
C ILE A 200 -12.58 -8.23 9.42
N GLU A 201 -12.81 -9.47 8.94
CA GLU A 201 -14.03 -10.24 9.22
C GLU A 201 -14.19 -10.64 10.70
N SER A 202 -13.09 -10.81 11.44
CA SER A 202 -13.11 -11.03 12.89
C SER A 202 -13.25 -9.73 13.72
N GLY A 203 -13.12 -8.56 13.09
CA GLY A 203 -13.17 -7.26 13.76
C GLY A 203 -11.89 -6.86 14.51
N GLU A 204 -10.75 -7.44 14.14
CA GLU A 204 -9.44 -7.12 14.74
C GLU A 204 -8.73 -5.92 14.09
N ILE A 205 -9.13 -5.53 12.89
CA ILE A 205 -8.58 -4.40 12.13
C ILE A 205 -9.68 -3.34 12.00
N ALA A 206 -9.35 -2.08 12.28
CA ALA A 206 -10.24 -0.94 12.13
C ALA A 206 -10.10 -0.24 10.76
N GLU A 207 -11.15 0.46 10.31
CA GLU A 207 -11.13 1.35 9.14
C GLU A 207 -11.13 2.80 9.65
N ILE A 208 -10.05 3.53 9.39
CA ILE A 208 -9.89 4.92 9.86
C ILE A 208 -10.22 5.97 8.78
N GLY A 209 -10.48 5.56 7.54
CA GLY A 209 -10.63 6.49 6.42
C GLY A 209 -9.29 7.10 5.96
N GLY A 210 -9.35 8.04 5.01
CA GLY A 210 -8.15 8.68 4.45
C GLY A 210 -8.41 10.07 3.89
N GLY A 211 -7.33 10.76 3.57
CA GLY A 211 -7.33 12.16 3.16
C GLY A 211 -7.97 13.06 4.22
N ALA A 212 -8.65 14.12 3.77
CA ALA A 212 -9.36 15.05 4.65
C ALA A 212 -10.53 14.42 5.45
N ALA A 213 -10.87 13.16 5.20
CA ALA A 213 -11.97 12.44 5.86
C ALA A 213 -11.50 11.40 6.92
N VAL A 214 -10.21 11.36 7.25
CA VAL A 214 -9.68 10.46 8.29
C VAL A 214 -10.32 10.70 9.66
N ASN A 215 -10.64 9.62 10.36
CA ASN A 215 -11.19 9.64 11.70
C ASN A 215 -10.06 9.70 12.74
N VAL A 216 -9.59 10.93 13.02
CA VAL A 216 -8.51 11.20 13.98
C VAL A 216 -8.87 10.70 15.39
N GLU A 217 -10.12 10.87 15.84
CA GLU A 217 -10.56 10.42 17.17
C GLU A 217 -10.45 8.91 17.31
N LEU A 218 -10.92 8.14 16.32
CA LEU A 218 -10.73 6.69 16.28
C LEU A 218 -9.26 6.30 16.19
N THR A 219 -8.46 7.04 15.42
CA THR A 219 -7.02 6.76 15.28
C THR A 219 -6.28 6.96 16.61
N LEU A 220 -6.66 7.95 17.41
CA LEU A 220 -6.15 8.14 18.78
C LEU A 220 -6.62 7.03 19.74
N ASP A 221 -7.90 6.64 19.68
CA ASP A 221 -8.47 5.56 20.51
C ASP A 221 -7.83 4.18 20.23
N LEU A 222 -7.25 3.99 19.04
CA LEU A 222 -6.53 2.76 18.64
C LEU A 222 -5.09 2.68 19.17
N ASP A 223 -4.53 3.78 19.68
CA ASP A 223 -3.14 3.90 20.21
C ASP A 223 -2.06 3.29 19.27
N PRO A 224 -1.95 3.76 18.01
CA PRO A 224 -0.99 3.23 17.06
C PRO A 224 0.45 3.69 17.37
N ALA A 225 1.36 2.72 17.51
CA ALA A 225 2.80 2.97 17.57
C ALA A 225 3.35 3.49 16.23
N LEU A 226 2.63 3.24 15.12
CA LEU A 226 2.92 3.80 13.80
C LEU A 226 1.67 3.86 12.91
N VAL A 227 1.43 5.00 12.27
CA VAL A 227 0.60 5.08 11.05
C VAL A 227 1.53 5.25 9.85
N MET A 228 1.55 4.26 8.96
CA MET A 228 2.26 4.39 7.69
C MET A 228 1.31 4.84 6.60
N THR A 229 1.66 5.94 5.93
CA THR A 229 0.84 6.57 4.89
C THR A 229 1.72 7.10 3.76
N TYR A 230 1.11 7.63 2.72
CA TYR A 230 1.78 8.29 1.61
C TYR A 230 1.51 9.80 1.62
N GLY A 231 2.28 10.54 0.82
CA GLY A 231 1.93 11.90 0.42
C GLY A 231 1.62 11.95 -1.07
N THR A 232 0.95 13.01 -1.49
CA THR A 232 0.61 13.30 -2.89
C THR A 232 0.95 14.74 -3.27
N GLY A 233 1.13 15.62 -2.29
CA GLY A 233 1.27 17.07 -2.48
C GLY A 233 -0.08 17.80 -2.59
N PHE A 234 -1.19 17.10 -2.35
CA PHE A 234 -2.56 17.64 -2.44
C PHE A 234 -3.28 17.42 -1.11
N SER A 235 -3.66 18.51 -0.45
CA SER A 235 -4.25 18.52 0.91
C SER A 235 -5.48 17.65 1.11
N ASP A 236 -6.24 17.42 0.04
CA ASP A 236 -7.51 16.68 0.12
C ASP A 236 -7.29 15.16 0.24
N PHE A 237 -6.12 14.68 -0.21
CA PHE A 237 -5.69 13.27 -0.15
C PHE A 237 -4.62 13.01 0.91
N ASP A 238 -3.85 14.05 1.29
CA ASP A 238 -2.74 13.91 2.23
C ASP A 238 -3.22 13.83 3.68
N THR A 239 -3.13 12.63 4.25
CA THR A 239 -3.59 12.36 5.63
C THR A 239 -2.55 12.76 6.69
N HIS A 240 -1.26 12.70 6.34
CA HIS A 240 -0.17 12.90 7.30
C HIS A 240 -0.20 14.22 8.10
N PRO A 241 -0.61 15.40 7.57
CA PRO A 241 -0.49 16.65 8.33
C PRO A 241 -1.40 16.68 9.56
N VAL A 242 -2.63 16.19 9.42
CA VAL A 242 -3.64 16.17 10.50
C VAL A 242 -3.31 15.10 11.56
N LEU A 243 -2.73 13.97 11.16
CA LEU A 243 -2.27 12.95 12.11
C LEU A 243 -1.06 13.44 12.93
N LEU A 244 -0.10 14.12 12.27
CA LEU A 244 1.05 14.75 12.94
C LEU A 244 0.60 15.88 13.89
N GLU A 245 -0.37 16.72 13.51
CA GLU A 245 -0.93 17.75 14.40
C GLU A 245 -1.62 17.15 15.64
N ALA A 246 -2.22 15.96 15.51
CA ALA A 246 -2.80 15.20 16.61
C ALA A 246 -1.76 14.50 17.51
N GLY A 247 -0.47 14.53 17.15
CA GLY A 247 0.60 13.84 17.89
C GLY A 247 0.65 12.33 17.66
N ILE A 248 0.08 11.84 16.55
CA ILE A 248 0.12 10.43 16.16
C ILE A 248 1.45 10.17 15.43
N PRO A 249 2.22 9.12 15.77
CA PRO A 249 3.45 8.78 15.05
C PRO A 249 3.15 8.40 13.60
N VAL A 250 3.70 9.14 12.63
CA VAL A 250 3.49 8.92 11.19
C VAL A 250 4.81 8.64 10.47
N ALA A 251 4.82 7.70 9.54
CA ALA A 251 5.87 7.55 8.53
C ALA A 251 5.30 7.63 7.10
N LEU A 252 5.99 8.40 6.24
CA LEU A 252 5.68 8.50 4.82
C LEU A 252 6.43 7.45 4.02
N ASN A 253 5.68 6.62 3.29
CA ASN A 253 6.21 5.65 2.35
C ASN A 253 6.00 6.16 0.91
N GLY A 254 7.11 6.23 0.15
CA GLY A 254 7.18 6.75 -1.22
C GLY A 254 7.41 5.66 -2.28
N ASP A 255 7.04 4.40 -2.01
CA ASP A 255 7.18 3.28 -2.94
C ASP A 255 6.61 3.56 -4.36
N PHE A 256 5.56 4.39 -4.46
CA PHE A 256 4.90 4.71 -5.72
C PHE A 256 5.66 5.69 -6.63
N VAL A 257 6.67 6.41 -6.10
CA VAL A 257 7.49 7.36 -6.89
C VAL A 257 8.86 6.81 -7.33
N GLU A 258 9.16 5.54 -7.02
CA GLU A 258 10.36 4.89 -7.56
C GLU A 258 10.17 4.53 -9.04
N GLN A 259 11.23 4.74 -9.82
CA GLN A 259 11.20 4.60 -11.28
C GLN A 259 11.72 3.25 -11.79
N SER A 260 11.97 2.31 -10.88
CA SER A 260 12.31 0.93 -11.23
C SER A 260 11.50 -0.07 -10.39
N PRO A 261 11.09 -1.22 -10.95
CA PRO A 261 10.30 -2.21 -10.20
C PRO A 261 11.03 -2.73 -8.94
N LEU A 262 12.34 -2.95 -9.02
CA LEU A 262 13.14 -3.33 -7.84
C LEU A 262 13.34 -2.18 -6.85
N GLY A 263 13.34 -0.92 -7.30
CA GLY A 263 13.30 0.24 -6.41
C GLY A 263 12.02 0.27 -5.59
N ARG A 264 10.85 0.04 -6.23
CA ARG A 264 9.56 -0.10 -5.53
C ARG A 264 9.61 -1.22 -4.49
N ALA A 265 10.05 -2.41 -4.88
CA ALA A 265 10.13 -3.56 -3.99
C ALA A 265 11.10 -3.35 -2.82
N GLU A 266 12.15 -2.54 -2.98
CA GLU A 266 13.12 -2.28 -1.91
C GLU A 266 12.53 -1.42 -0.78
N TRP A 267 11.38 -0.77 -0.95
CA TRP A 267 10.64 -0.15 0.17
C TRP A 267 10.12 -1.18 1.20
N MET A 268 10.16 -2.49 0.90
CA MET A 268 10.08 -3.54 1.92
C MET A 268 11.09 -3.33 3.06
N LYS A 269 12.32 -2.91 2.71
CA LYS A 269 13.37 -2.57 3.67
C LYS A 269 13.01 -1.34 4.51
N PHE A 270 12.37 -0.32 3.94
CA PHE A 270 11.89 0.86 4.68
C PHE A 270 10.91 0.44 5.79
N ILE A 271 9.91 -0.39 5.46
CA ILE A 271 8.92 -0.89 6.42
C ILE A 271 9.60 -1.69 7.53
N ALA A 272 10.52 -2.59 7.18
CA ALA A 272 11.20 -3.48 8.12
C ALA A 272 12.01 -2.78 9.21
N ILE A 273 12.58 -1.59 8.92
CA ILE A 273 13.42 -0.83 9.86
C ILE A 273 12.63 -0.42 11.12
N PHE A 274 11.32 -0.14 10.99
CA PHE A 274 10.44 0.21 12.12
C PHE A 274 10.19 -0.97 13.06
N PHE A 275 10.33 -2.21 12.58
CA PHE A 275 10.11 -3.44 13.35
C PHE A 275 11.42 -4.15 13.73
N ASN A 276 12.58 -3.54 13.50
CA ASN A 276 13.90 -4.17 13.68
C ASN A 276 14.10 -5.47 12.84
N ARG A 277 13.44 -5.57 11.69
CA ARG A 277 13.43 -6.76 10.81
C ARG A 277 14.43 -6.67 9.65
N GLU A 278 15.54 -5.94 9.83
CA GLU A 278 16.58 -5.71 8.82
C GLU A 278 17.04 -6.99 8.10
N ALA A 279 17.39 -8.04 8.84
CA ALA A 279 17.94 -9.27 8.26
C ALA A 279 16.90 -10.06 7.44
N ASP A 280 15.63 -10.03 7.88
CA ASP A 280 14.54 -10.71 7.19
C ASP A 280 14.19 -10.00 5.88
N ALA A 281 14.09 -8.66 5.92
CA ALA A 281 13.84 -7.87 4.71
C ALA A 281 15.01 -7.87 3.73
N ALA A 282 16.25 -7.96 4.20
CA ALA A 282 17.40 -8.23 3.32
C ALA A 282 17.22 -9.58 2.61
N THR A 283 16.88 -10.63 3.35
CA THR A 283 16.71 -11.99 2.81
C THR A 283 15.56 -12.07 1.80
N GLN A 284 14.39 -11.50 2.11
CA GLN A 284 13.24 -11.51 1.20
C GLN A 284 13.49 -10.65 -0.05
N PHE A 285 14.09 -9.47 0.12
CA PHE A 285 14.43 -8.62 -1.02
C PHE A 285 15.49 -9.26 -1.94
N ASP A 286 16.49 -9.95 -1.38
CA ASP A 286 17.50 -10.64 -2.18
C ASP A 286 16.88 -11.79 -3.01
N ILE A 287 15.85 -12.47 -2.51
CA ILE A 287 15.05 -13.45 -3.27
C ILE A 287 14.32 -12.75 -4.44
N VAL A 288 13.55 -11.70 -4.15
CA VAL A 288 12.81 -10.89 -5.16
C VAL A 288 13.75 -10.36 -6.25
N ALA A 289 14.88 -9.75 -5.86
CA ALA A 289 15.86 -9.20 -6.79
C ALA A 289 16.56 -10.29 -7.62
N THR A 290 16.88 -11.45 -7.01
CA THR A 290 17.48 -12.58 -7.74
C THR A 290 16.52 -13.13 -8.79
N GLU A 291 15.26 -13.35 -8.42
CA GLU A 291 14.26 -13.88 -9.34
C GLU A 291 13.89 -12.88 -10.45
N TYR A 292 13.73 -11.60 -10.13
CA TYR A 292 13.47 -10.54 -11.12
C TYR A 292 14.57 -10.49 -12.18
N ASN A 293 15.83 -10.40 -11.75
CA ASN A 293 16.97 -10.29 -12.66
C ASN A 293 17.14 -11.58 -13.50
N ALA A 294 16.90 -12.76 -12.91
CA ALA A 294 16.93 -14.03 -13.64
C ALA A 294 15.88 -14.11 -14.76
N VAL A 295 14.68 -13.53 -14.55
CA VAL A 295 13.62 -13.49 -15.57
C VAL A 295 13.89 -12.41 -16.63
N ALA A 296 14.40 -11.23 -16.23
CA ALA A 296 14.76 -10.16 -17.17
C ALA A 296 15.87 -10.60 -18.14
N GLU A 297 16.87 -11.37 -17.67
CA GLU A 297 17.95 -11.90 -18.51
C GLU A 297 17.42 -12.83 -19.64
N LEU A 298 16.29 -13.52 -19.43
CA LEU A 298 15.67 -14.36 -20.48
C LEU A 298 15.26 -13.54 -21.72
N THR A 299 14.94 -12.26 -21.55
CA THR A 299 14.46 -11.39 -22.64
C THR A 299 15.51 -10.41 -23.15
N ALA A 300 16.61 -10.21 -22.40
CA ALA A 300 17.61 -9.18 -22.66
C ALA A 300 18.21 -9.25 -24.08
N THR A 301 18.38 -10.46 -24.63
CA THR A 301 18.97 -10.69 -25.96
C THR A 301 17.96 -10.88 -27.09
N LEU A 302 16.64 -10.79 -26.82
CA LEU A 302 15.60 -10.96 -27.83
C LEU A 302 15.59 -9.80 -28.83
N THR A 303 15.62 -10.16 -30.12
CA THR A 303 15.43 -9.24 -31.25
C THR A 303 13.95 -9.06 -31.61
N GLU A 304 13.13 -10.08 -31.40
CA GLU A 304 11.67 -10.00 -31.54
C GLU A 304 11.11 -9.45 -30.24
N ARG A 305 10.47 -8.28 -30.31
CA ARG A 305 9.92 -7.54 -29.16
C ARG A 305 8.52 -7.05 -29.52
N PRO A 306 7.46 -7.73 -29.07
CA PRO A 306 6.10 -7.39 -29.46
C PRO A 306 5.72 -5.98 -29.01
N SER A 307 5.00 -5.27 -29.87
CA SER A 307 4.49 -3.92 -29.62
C SER A 307 3.35 -3.93 -28.60
N VAL A 308 3.46 -3.07 -27.58
CA VAL A 308 2.52 -3.04 -26.43
C VAL A 308 1.86 -1.66 -26.26
N LEU A 309 0.52 -1.68 -26.25
CA LEU A 309 -0.35 -0.63 -25.73
C LEU A 309 -0.67 -0.88 -24.24
N ILE A 310 -0.77 0.19 -23.45
CA ILE A 310 -1.28 0.13 -22.06
C ILE A 310 -2.34 1.19 -21.77
N GLY A 311 -3.12 1.00 -20.70
CA GLY A 311 -4.16 1.92 -20.23
C GLY A 311 -5.47 1.81 -21.02
N SER A 312 -6.42 2.66 -20.65
CA SER A 312 -7.61 2.96 -21.46
C SER A 312 -8.07 4.40 -21.23
N VAL A 313 -9.16 4.82 -21.87
CA VAL A 313 -9.77 6.13 -21.64
C VAL A 313 -10.48 6.17 -20.28
N TYR A 314 -10.00 7.04 -19.39
CA TYR A 314 -10.64 7.42 -18.13
C TYR A 314 -11.10 8.88 -18.18
N ASN A 315 -12.39 9.12 -17.94
CA ASN A 315 -13.02 10.45 -17.99
C ASN A 315 -12.71 11.28 -19.26
N GLY A 316 -12.54 10.61 -20.41
CA GLY A 316 -12.26 11.23 -21.71
C GLY A 316 -10.78 11.42 -22.04
N THR A 317 -9.86 11.06 -21.14
CA THR A 317 -8.41 11.11 -21.35
C THR A 317 -7.82 9.70 -21.28
N TRP A 318 -6.92 9.35 -22.20
CA TRP A 318 -6.09 8.14 -22.08
C TRP A 318 -4.79 8.51 -21.35
N TYR A 319 -4.51 7.86 -20.23
CA TYR A 319 -3.27 8.06 -19.49
C TYR A 319 -2.31 6.91 -19.79
N VAL A 320 -1.21 7.20 -20.48
CA VAL A 320 -0.13 6.22 -20.74
C VAL A 320 1.08 6.54 -19.86
N SER A 321 1.84 5.54 -19.41
CA SER A 321 3.06 5.78 -18.62
C SER A 321 4.19 6.33 -19.50
N GLY A 322 4.93 7.34 -19.03
CA GLY A 322 6.11 7.87 -19.73
C GLY A 322 7.27 6.88 -19.79
N GLY A 323 8.21 7.10 -20.70
CA GLY A 323 9.34 6.21 -20.98
C GLY A 323 10.32 6.00 -19.82
N GLY A 324 10.43 6.98 -18.91
CA GLY A 324 11.23 6.87 -17.68
C GLY A 324 10.51 6.19 -16.50
N SER A 325 9.26 5.74 -16.66
CA SER A 325 8.48 5.13 -15.58
C SER A 325 8.90 3.68 -15.24
N TYR A 326 8.58 3.24 -14.03
CA TYR A 326 8.75 1.83 -13.63
C TYR A 326 8.02 0.85 -14.57
N MET A 327 6.87 1.25 -15.13
CA MET A 327 6.07 0.45 -16.07
C MET A 327 6.78 0.30 -17.41
N ALA A 328 7.34 1.40 -17.95
CA ALA A 328 8.14 1.34 -19.18
C ALA A 328 9.39 0.46 -19.00
N LYS A 329 10.07 0.55 -17.85
CA LYS A 329 11.17 -0.37 -17.50
C LYS A 329 10.69 -1.83 -17.39
N LEU A 330 9.58 -2.09 -16.70
CA LEU A 330 9.03 -3.43 -16.51
C LEU A 330 8.67 -4.10 -17.86
N LEU A 331 8.09 -3.34 -18.79
CA LEU A 331 7.80 -3.80 -20.15
C LEU A 331 9.09 -4.03 -20.97
N ALA A 332 10.10 -3.17 -20.83
CA ALA A 332 11.39 -3.35 -21.51
C ALA A 332 12.14 -4.61 -21.02
N ASP A 333 12.12 -4.86 -19.70
CA ASP A 333 12.66 -6.05 -19.03
C ASP A 333 11.83 -7.32 -19.35
N ALA A 334 10.54 -7.16 -19.69
CA ALA A 334 9.68 -8.24 -20.21
C ALA A 334 9.88 -8.53 -21.71
N GLY A 335 10.80 -7.84 -22.38
CA GLY A 335 11.06 -8.04 -23.81
C GLY A 335 10.00 -7.41 -24.72
N ALA A 336 9.26 -6.41 -24.27
CA ALA A 336 8.30 -5.67 -25.10
C ALA A 336 8.96 -4.53 -25.90
N ALA A 337 8.24 -4.06 -26.92
CA ALA A 337 8.43 -2.75 -27.55
C ALA A 337 7.28 -1.82 -27.11
N TYR A 338 7.47 -1.15 -25.96
CA TYR A 338 6.46 -0.23 -25.45
C TYR A 338 6.38 1.05 -26.30
N LEU A 339 5.17 1.41 -26.76
CA LEU A 339 4.95 2.43 -27.78
C LEU A 339 5.33 3.87 -27.37
N TRP A 340 5.34 4.18 -26.06
CA TRP A 340 5.79 5.47 -25.52
C TRP A 340 7.12 5.39 -24.76
N SER A 341 7.93 4.36 -25.01
CA SER A 341 9.25 4.17 -24.35
C SER A 341 10.26 5.31 -24.59
N GLY A 342 10.09 6.11 -25.64
CA GLY A 342 10.90 7.29 -25.92
C GLY A 342 10.28 8.64 -25.52
N GLU A 343 9.06 8.63 -24.95
CA GLU A 343 8.26 9.84 -24.72
C GLU A 343 8.00 10.07 -23.23
N GLY A 344 8.20 11.30 -22.77
CA GLY A 344 8.00 11.66 -21.36
C GLY A 344 9.10 11.13 -20.42
N ASP A 345 9.17 11.77 -19.26
CA ASP A 345 10.17 11.46 -18.23
C ASP A 345 9.53 10.49 -17.21
N VAL A 346 9.19 10.98 -16.02
CA VAL A 346 8.67 10.19 -14.90
C VAL A 346 7.22 10.57 -14.56
N GLY A 347 6.23 9.83 -15.06
CA GLY A 347 4.81 10.09 -14.79
C GLY A 347 3.86 9.60 -15.88
N ALA A 348 2.58 10.01 -15.81
CA ALA A 348 1.57 9.73 -16.83
C ALA A 348 1.51 10.85 -17.89
N LEU A 349 1.37 10.45 -19.16
CA LEU A 349 1.12 11.33 -20.30
C LEU A 349 -0.39 11.33 -20.61
N PRO A 350 -1.09 12.47 -20.46
CA PRO A 350 -2.49 12.59 -20.86
C PRO A 350 -2.60 12.76 -22.38
N LEU A 351 -3.29 11.84 -23.04
CA LEU A 351 -3.51 11.81 -24.48
C LEU A 351 -5.02 11.72 -24.79
N ASP A 352 -5.42 12.20 -25.97
CA ASP A 352 -6.74 11.88 -26.53
C ASP A 352 -6.73 10.49 -27.21
N PHE A 353 -7.93 9.92 -27.38
CA PHE A 353 -8.12 8.60 -27.99
C PHE A 353 -7.53 8.54 -29.40
N GLU A 354 -7.75 9.59 -30.19
CA GLU A 354 -7.34 9.69 -31.58
C GLU A 354 -5.81 9.68 -31.73
N SER A 355 -5.08 10.32 -30.82
CA SER A 355 -3.62 10.31 -30.73
C SER A 355 -3.08 8.94 -30.33
N VAL A 356 -3.72 8.24 -29.40
CA VAL A 356 -3.38 6.86 -29.04
C VAL A 356 -3.65 5.91 -30.20
N TYR A 357 -4.82 6.00 -30.82
CA TYR A 357 -5.23 5.18 -31.96
C TYR A 357 -4.26 5.32 -33.14
N ALA A 358 -3.82 6.55 -33.45
CA ALA A 358 -2.87 6.81 -34.54
C ALA A 358 -1.50 6.12 -34.37
N VAL A 359 -1.13 5.74 -33.14
CA VAL A 359 0.14 5.05 -32.81
C VAL A 359 -0.09 3.56 -32.55
N ALA A 360 -1.21 3.19 -31.92
CA ALA A 360 -1.42 1.88 -31.30
C ALA A 360 -2.53 1.03 -31.93
N ALA A 361 -3.22 1.50 -32.98
CA ALA A 361 -4.28 0.73 -33.64
C ALA A 361 -3.80 -0.67 -34.10
N ASP A 362 -2.56 -0.76 -34.58
CA ASP A 362 -1.92 -1.99 -35.07
C ASP A 362 -0.95 -2.64 -34.06
N ALA A 363 -1.06 -2.32 -32.75
CA ALA A 363 -0.25 -2.95 -31.71
C ALA A 363 -0.47 -4.47 -31.65
N GLU A 364 0.55 -5.24 -31.26
CA GLU A 364 0.42 -6.69 -31.11
C GLU A 364 -0.32 -7.08 -29.82
N PHE A 365 -0.10 -6.34 -28.74
CA PHE A 365 -0.72 -6.58 -27.42
C PHE A 365 -1.30 -5.31 -26.81
N TRP A 366 -2.39 -5.47 -26.05
CA TRP A 366 -2.94 -4.45 -25.17
C TRP A 366 -3.01 -5.00 -23.74
N LEU A 367 -2.25 -4.37 -22.84
CA LEU A 367 -2.11 -4.79 -21.44
C LEU A 367 -2.66 -3.70 -20.52
N ASN A 368 -2.95 -4.04 -19.25
CA ASN A 368 -3.30 -3.08 -18.19
C ASN A 368 -4.30 -1.99 -18.64
N PRO A 369 -5.54 -2.33 -19.01
CA PRO A 369 -6.54 -1.34 -19.40
C PRO A 369 -7.05 -0.47 -18.24
N ASP A 370 -6.54 -0.68 -17.02
CA ASP A 370 -6.91 0.01 -15.77
C ASP A 370 -8.43 -0.03 -15.48
N ASN A 371 -9.09 -1.13 -15.87
CA ASN A 371 -10.49 -1.40 -15.56
C ASN A 371 -10.64 -2.84 -15.03
N SER A 372 -10.82 -2.97 -13.71
CA SER A 372 -10.96 -4.27 -13.02
C SER A 372 -12.11 -5.15 -13.52
N PHE A 373 -13.08 -4.61 -14.27
CA PHE A 373 -14.32 -5.32 -14.64
C PHE A 373 -14.42 -5.72 -16.12
N TRP A 374 -13.42 -5.44 -16.97
CA TRP A 374 -13.39 -6.01 -18.32
C TRP A 374 -12.95 -7.48 -18.27
N LEU A 375 -13.87 -8.39 -18.60
CA LEU A 375 -13.65 -9.85 -18.64
C LEU A 375 -13.87 -10.41 -20.04
N THR A 376 -14.75 -9.79 -20.81
CA THR A 376 -15.17 -10.16 -22.17
C THR A 376 -15.01 -9.01 -23.15
N VAL A 377 -14.95 -9.32 -24.45
CA VAL A 377 -14.94 -8.32 -25.52
C VAL A 377 -16.16 -7.40 -25.44
N ASP A 378 -17.32 -7.91 -25.04
CA ASP A 378 -18.54 -7.10 -24.87
C ASP A 378 -18.36 -6.04 -23.77
N ASP A 379 -17.74 -6.35 -22.63
CA ASP A 379 -17.46 -5.37 -21.56
C ASP A 379 -16.59 -4.19 -22.06
N VAL A 380 -15.63 -4.50 -22.94
CA VAL A 380 -14.76 -3.51 -23.58
C VAL A 380 -15.59 -2.62 -24.52
N LEU A 381 -16.37 -3.22 -25.40
CA LEU A 381 -17.16 -2.50 -26.42
C LEU A 381 -18.35 -1.72 -25.84
N GLU A 382 -18.92 -2.14 -24.71
CA GLU A 382 -19.93 -1.37 -23.98
C GLU A 382 -19.36 -0.07 -23.39
N SER A 383 -18.07 -0.05 -23.05
CA SER A 383 -17.40 1.14 -22.49
C SER A 383 -17.01 2.16 -23.57
N ASP A 384 -16.46 1.73 -24.70
CA ASP A 384 -16.31 2.53 -25.92
C ASP A 384 -16.30 1.61 -27.15
N PRO A 385 -17.26 1.74 -28.09
CA PRO A 385 -17.30 0.88 -29.28
C PRO A 385 -16.11 1.10 -30.22
N ARG A 386 -15.39 2.24 -30.11
CA ARG A 386 -14.17 2.51 -30.89
C ARG A 386 -13.02 1.58 -30.49
N TYR A 387 -13.04 0.98 -29.30
CA TYR A 387 -12.06 -0.06 -28.94
C TYR A 387 -12.11 -1.27 -29.89
N GLY A 388 -13.27 -1.51 -30.52
CA GLY A 388 -13.45 -2.51 -31.56
C GLY A 388 -12.59 -2.33 -32.81
N ASP A 389 -11.92 -1.17 -32.98
CA ASP A 389 -11.00 -0.93 -34.09
C ASP A 389 -9.54 -1.35 -33.82
N PHE A 390 -9.15 -1.59 -32.56
CA PHE A 390 -7.79 -2.01 -32.21
C PHE A 390 -7.50 -3.46 -32.64
N ALA A 391 -6.38 -3.66 -33.33
CA ALA A 391 -5.83 -4.96 -33.71
C ALA A 391 -5.65 -5.95 -32.56
N PRO A 392 -5.17 -5.58 -31.34
CA PRO A 392 -5.01 -6.55 -30.26
C PRO A 392 -6.36 -7.10 -29.76
N LEU A 393 -7.41 -6.26 -29.67
CA LEU A 393 -8.75 -6.74 -29.31
C LEU A 393 -9.30 -7.73 -30.35
N LYS A 394 -9.17 -7.41 -31.65
CA LYS A 394 -9.58 -8.28 -32.77
C LYS A 394 -8.84 -9.63 -32.81
N GLN A 395 -7.62 -9.68 -32.27
CA GLN A 395 -6.75 -10.86 -32.25
C GLN A 395 -6.76 -11.61 -30.91
N GLY A 396 -7.58 -11.18 -29.94
CA GLY A 396 -7.60 -11.72 -28.59
C GLY A 396 -6.30 -11.49 -27.80
N GLN A 397 -5.50 -10.49 -28.16
CA GLN A 397 -4.25 -10.12 -27.47
C GLN A 397 -4.45 -8.96 -26.47
N LEU A 398 -5.67 -8.82 -25.94
CA LEU A 398 -5.97 -7.95 -24.80
C LEU A 398 -5.90 -8.78 -23.51
N PHE A 399 -4.95 -8.45 -22.64
CA PHE A 399 -4.80 -9.07 -21.32
C PHE A 399 -5.03 -8.02 -20.23
N ASN A 400 -5.98 -8.30 -19.34
CA ASN A 400 -6.33 -7.44 -18.24
C ASN A 400 -5.69 -7.97 -16.95
N ASN A 401 -5.14 -7.07 -16.13
CA ASN A 401 -4.50 -7.35 -14.84
C ASN A 401 -5.51 -7.58 -13.71
N ASN A 402 -6.63 -8.24 -14.01
CA ASN A 402 -7.77 -8.41 -13.11
C ASN A 402 -8.10 -9.89 -12.77
N ALA A 403 -7.14 -10.81 -12.95
CA ALA A 403 -7.35 -12.24 -12.64
C ALA A 403 -7.64 -12.52 -11.16
N ARG A 404 -7.25 -11.60 -10.27
CA ARG A 404 -7.45 -11.68 -8.81
C ARG A 404 -7.96 -10.35 -8.27
N VAL A 405 -9.27 -10.16 -8.37
CA VAL A 405 -9.99 -8.97 -7.92
C VAL A 405 -11.10 -9.36 -6.93
N ASN A 406 -11.27 -8.56 -5.87
CA ASN A 406 -12.35 -8.69 -4.91
C ASN A 406 -13.67 -8.06 -5.42
N GLU A 407 -14.75 -8.25 -4.66
CA GLU A 407 -16.10 -7.76 -4.99
C GLU A 407 -16.24 -6.23 -5.15
N ASN A 408 -15.27 -5.45 -4.65
CA ASN A 408 -15.26 -3.98 -4.71
C ASN A 408 -14.31 -3.44 -5.81
N GLY A 409 -13.64 -4.31 -6.57
CA GLY A 409 -12.63 -3.91 -7.57
C GLY A 409 -11.19 -3.82 -7.04
N GLY A 410 -10.97 -4.11 -5.75
CA GLY A 410 -9.65 -4.24 -5.14
C GLY A 410 -8.86 -5.37 -5.79
N ASN A 411 -7.60 -5.11 -6.14
CA ASN A 411 -6.88 -5.91 -7.14
C ASN A 411 -5.48 -6.30 -6.66
N ALA A 412 -5.20 -7.61 -6.67
CA ALA A 412 -3.94 -8.19 -6.24
C ALA A 412 -2.74 -7.71 -7.07
N TYR A 413 -2.94 -7.27 -8.31
CA TYR A 413 -1.88 -6.67 -9.13
C TYR A 413 -1.30 -5.41 -8.49
N TYR A 414 -2.16 -4.48 -8.05
CA TYR A 414 -1.70 -3.23 -7.43
C TYR A 414 -1.28 -3.46 -5.97
N GLU A 415 -1.95 -4.36 -5.24
CA GLU A 415 -1.60 -4.71 -3.86
C GLU A 415 -0.25 -5.45 -3.77
N GLU A 416 -0.06 -6.55 -4.51
CA GLU A 416 1.15 -7.39 -4.41
C GLU A 416 2.29 -6.96 -5.35
N GLY A 417 1.97 -6.41 -6.52
CA GLY A 417 2.95 -6.21 -7.60
C GLY A 417 4.05 -5.18 -7.30
N ALA A 418 3.83 -4.30 -6.32
CA ALA A 418 4.84 -3.34 -5.86
C ALA A 418 5.96 -4.04 -5.05
N ALA A 419 5.59 -4.98 -4.16
CA ALA A 419 6.54 -5.78 -3.39
C ALA A 419 7.11 -6.97 -4.19
N HIS A 420 6.34 -7.49 -5.15
CA HIS A 420 6.69 -8.66 -5.96
C HIS A 420 6.71 -8.41 -7.48
N PRO A 421 7.58 -7.52 -7.97
CA PRO A 421 7.71 -7.23 -9.39
C PRO A 421 8.18 -8.45 -10.21
N GLU A 422 8.85 -9.43 -9.60
CA GLU A 422 9.26 -10.68 -10.23
C GLU A 422 8.07 -11.56 -10.62
N LYS A 423 6.98 -11.55 -9.84
CA LYS A 423 5.74 -12.26 -10.17
C LYS A 423 5.04 -11.57 -11.35
N VAL A 424 5.02 -10.25 -11.37
CA VAL A 424 4.47 -9.46 -12.49
C VAL A 424 5.28 -9.66 -13.78
N LEU A 425 6.61 -9.64 -13.67
CA LEU A 425 7.51 -9.83 -14.81
C LEU A 425 7.33 -11.23 -15.43
N LYS A 426 7.18 -12.29 -14.63
CA LYS A 426 6.90 -13.64 -15.14
C LYS A 426 5.60 -13.73 -15.93
N ASP A 427 4.52 -13.09 -15.46
CA ASP A 427 3.26 -13.01 -16.21
C ASP A 427 3.44 -12.29 -17.55
N LEU A 428 4.13 -11.15 -17.57
CA LEU A 428 4.39 -10.38 -18.79
C LEU A 428 5.25 -11.18 -19.79
N VAL A 429 6.32 -11.83 -19.33
CA VAL A 429 7.15 -12.71 -20.17
C VAL A 429 6.36 -13.91 -20.66
N LYS A 430 5.43 -14.47 -19.86
CA LYS A 430 4.53 -15.54 -20.30
C LYS A 430 3.57 -15.10 -21.40
N ILE A 431 3.02 -13.88 -21.32
CA ILE A 431 2.10 -13.34 -22.32
C ILE A 431 2.83 -13.05 -23.64
N LEU A 432 3.94 -12.32 -23.56
CA LEU A 432 4.66 -11.81 -24.73
C LEU A 432 5.56 -12.89 -25.38
N HIS A 433 6.12 -13.79 -24.57
CA HIS A 433 7.12 -14.78 -24.96
C HIS A 433 6.81 -16.18 -24.36
N PRO A 434 5.64 -16.78 -24.65
CA PRO A 434 5.12 -17.96 -23.94
C PRO A 434 6.02 -19.20 -23.96
N HIS A 435 6.98 -19.25 -24.89
CA HIS A 435 7.96 -20.33 -25.04
C HIS A 435 9.14 -20.25 -24.03
N LEU A 436 9.36 -19.09 -23.39
CA LEU A 436 10.42 -18.91 -22.38
C LEU A 436 10.00 -19.42 -21.00
N LEU A 437 8.70 -19.34 -20.69
CA LEU A 437 8.12 -19.79 -19.41
C LEU A 437 6.93 -20.76 -19.67
N PRO A 438 7.16 -21.92 -20.32
CA PRO A 438 6.08 -22.81 -20.76
C PRO A 438 5.19 -23.31 -19.61
N GLU A 439 5.76 -23.55 -18.43
CA GLU A 439 5.05 -24.04 -17.23
C GLU A 439 4.58 -22.92 -16.27
N HIS A 440 4.79 -21.63 -16.60
CA HIS A 440 4.32 -20.53 -15.76
C HIS A 440 2.82 -20.28 -16.01
N GLU A 441 2.04 -20.27 -14.94
CA GLU A 441 0.61 -19.91 -14.92
C GLU A 441 0.44 -18.45 -14.52
N LEU A 442 -0.44 -17.72 -15.19
CA LEU A 442 -0.65 -16.30 -14.93
C LEU A 442 -1.25 -16.06 -13.53
N ARG A 443 -0.66 -15.15 -12.76
CA ARG A 443 -1.08 -14.80 -11.39
C ARG A 443 -2.03 -13.61 -11.35
N PHE A 444 -1.76 -12.59 -12.15
CA PHE A 444 -2.42 -11.28 -12.13
C PHE A 444 -3.21 -11.02 -13.40
N TYR A 445 -2.75 -11.54 -14.54
CA TYR A 445 -3.35 -11.30 -15.83
C TYR A 445 -4.28 -12.42 -16.29
N GLN A 446 -5.33 -12.03 -17.01
CA GLN A 446 -6.14 -12.94 -17.80
C GLN A 446 -6.45 -12.34 -19.18
N GLN A 447 -6.59 -13.20 -20.18
CA GLN A 447 -7.03 -12.81 -21.51
C GLN A 447 -8.51 -12.40 -21.47
N VAL A 448 -8.87 -11.28 -22.08
CA VAL A 448 -10.27 -10.88 -22.28
C VAL A 448 -10.87 -11.72 -23.42
N GLN A 449 -12.02 -12.35 -23.16
CA GLN A 449 -12.59 -13.44 -23.99
C GLN A 449 -13.69 -12.99 -24.98
#